data_AF-A0A956AWJ7-F1
#
_entry.id   AF-A0A956AWJ7-F1
#
_cell.length_a   1.000
_cell.length_b   1.000
_cell.length_c   1.000
_cell.angle_alpha   90.00
_cell.angle_beta   90.00
_cell.angle_gamma   90.00
#
_symmetry.space_group_name_H-M   'P 1'
#
loop_
_entity.id
_entity.type
_entity.pdbx_description
1 polymer ?
#
loop_
_entity_poly.entity_id
_entity_poly.type
_entity_poly.pdbx_seq_one_letter_code
_entity_poly.pdbx_strand_id
1 'polypeptide(L)'
;MDAAPPKMHPTTWSVLRALRAGARLSRNRHFYLFEDPRARRAIKLHRFLASVERDVRARAGELSVSIVDDAGHAGQYALRLDFPTLHGRRTVFLTQAELKLLGEQAPEIGALLSARLDDG
;
A
#
# COMPACT_ATOMS: atom_id res chain seq x y z
N MET A 1 -3.49 -10.92 17.33
CA MET A 1 -2.30 -11.59 16.75
C MET A 1 -1.50 -10.56 16.00
N ASP A 2 -0.37 -10.16 16.56
CA ASP A 2 0.46 -9.10 15.99
C ASP A 2 1.28 -9.68 14.83
N ALA A 3 0.81 -9.46 13.59
CA ALA A 3 1.55 -9.91 12.41
C ALA A 3 2.95 -9.31 12.44
N ALA A 4 3.96 -10.20 12.40
CA ALA A 4 5.37 -9.82 12.33
C ALA A 4 5.55 -8.69 11.30
N PRO A 5 6.37 -7.67 11.60
CA PRO A 5 6.61 -6.60 10.64
C PRO A 5 7.05 -7.23 9.31
N PRO A 6 6.66 -6.65 8.16
CA PRO A 6 7.19 -7.10 6.87
C PRO A 6 8.70 -7.32 7.04
N LYS A 7 9.26 -8.42 6.49
CA LYS A 7 10.72 -8.64 6.43
C LYS A 7 11.35 -7.46 5.68
N MET A 8 11.58 -6.39 6.42
CA MET A 8 11.90 -5.07 5.92
C MET A 8 13.06 -4.59 6.74
N HIS A 9 14.05 -4.02 6.06
CA HIS A 9 15.23 -3.50 6.72
C HIS A 9 14.83 -2.43 7.77
N PRO A 10 15.47 -2.39 8.96
CA PRO A 10 15.12 -1.45 10.03
C PRO A 10 15.09 0.03 9.60
N THR A 11 16.04 0.43 8.74
CA THR A 11 16.06 1.78 8.13
C THR A 11 14.82 2.06 7.29
N THR A 12 14.43 1.13 6.42
CA THR A 12 13.23 1.27 5.59
C THR A 12 12.00 1.41 6.48
N TRP A 13 11.89 0.59 7.52
CA TRP A 13 10.79 0.64 8.49
C TRP A 13 10.74 1.99 9.22
N SER A 14 11.86 2.47 9.74
CA SER A 14 11.94 3.72 10.50
C SER A 14 11.55 4.93 9.64
N VAL A 15 12.06 4.99 8.40
CA VAL A 15 11.70 6.06 7.45
C VAL A 15 10.23 5.99 7.08
N LEU A 16 9.68 4.80 6.85
CA LEU A 16 8.26 4.61 6.55
C LEU A 16 7.37 5.09 7.71
N ARG A 17 7.72 4.75 8.95
CA ARG A 17 6.98 5.20 10.14
C ARG A 17 7.06 6.71 10.33
N ALA A 18 8.22 7.33 10.13
CA ALA A 18 8.37 8.78 10.18
C ALA A 18 7.49 9.47 9.13
N LEU A 19 7.50 8.99 7.87
CA LEU A 19 6.64 9.50 6.80
C LEU A 19 5.15 9.39 7.15
N ARG A 20 4.73 8.26 7.72
CA ARG A 20 3.34 8.03 8.18
C ARG A 20 2.94 8.94 9.32
N ALA A 21 3.86 9.28 10.22
CA ALA A 21 3.66 10.26 11.29
C ALA A 21 3.64 11.72 10.79
N GLY A 22 3.73 11.97 9.47
CA GLY A 22 3.64 13.30 8.88
C GLY A 22 4.99 13.99 8.66
N ALA A 23 6.12 13.27 8.79
CA ALA A 23 7.43 13.86 8.51
C ALA A 23 7.53 14.33 7.05
N ARG A 24 7.95 15.58 6.86
CA ARG A 24 8.12 16.18 5.52
C ARG A 24 9.56 16.03 5.06
N LEU A 25 9.80 15.08 4.16
CA LEU A 25 11.12 14.89 3.54
C LEU A 25 11.31 15.87 2.37
N SER A 26 12.18 16.85 2.54
CA SER A 26 12.74 17.65 1.44
C SER A 26 14.05 17.04 0.94
N ARG A 27 14.21 16.98 -0.39
CA ARG A 27 15.45 16.48 -1.04
C ARG A 27 16.67 17.33 -0.71
N ASN A 28 16.49 18.65 -0.62
CA ASN A 28 17.59 19.57 -0.31
C ASN A 28 18.00 19.50 1.17
N ARG A 29 17.05 19.20 2.08
CA ARG A 29 17.32 19.10 3.52
C ARG A 29 17.80 17.70 3.94
N HIS A 30 17.34 16.65 3.27
CA HIS A 30 17.62 15.27 3.68
C HIS A 30 18.30 14.47 2.57
N PHE A 31 19.26 15.09 1.87
CA PHE A 31 19.94 14.52 0.71
C PHE A 31 20.41 13.07 0.93
N TYR A 32 21.03 12.78 2.08
CA TYR A 32 21.49 11.43 2.46
C TYR A 32 20.38 10.36 2.46
N LEU A 33 19.14 10.71 2.85
CA LEU A 33 17.99 9.79 2.77
C LEU A 33 17.55 9.52 1.32
N PHE A 34 17.81 10.45 0.40
CA PHE A 34 17.50 10.24 -1.02
C PHE A 34 18.60 9.47 -1.76
N GLU A 35 19.78 9.32 -1.17
CA GLU A 35 20.85 8.45 -1.68
C GLU A 35 20.75 7.03 -1.15
N ASP A 36 20.31 6.83 0.10
CA ASP A 36 20.15 5.50 0.68
C ASP A 36 19.03 4.69 -0.02
N PRO A 37 19.33 3.55 -0.67
CA PRO A 37 18.34 2.72 -1.35
C PRO A 37 17.22 2.22 -0.41
N ARG A 38 17.49 2.05 0.90
CA ARG A 38 16.52 1.61 1.91
C ARG A 38 15.50 2.70 2.20
N ALA A 39 15.97 3.93 2.40
CA ALA A 39 15.11 5.11 2.56
C ALA A 39 14.30 5.39 1.28
N ARG A 40 14.91 5.25 0.10
CA ARG A 40 14.19 5.34 -1.18
C ARG A 40 13.08 4.29 -1.30
N ARG A 41 13.33 3.06 -0.86
CA ARG A 41 12.31 1.99 -0.81
C ARG A 41 11.14 2.39 0.10
N ALA A 42 11.42 2.94 1.28
CA ALA A 42 10.39 3.44 2.20
C ALA A 42 9.54 4.55 1.57
N ILE A 43 10.18 5.53 0.92
CA ILE A 43 9.49 6.63 0.23
C ILE A 43 8.62 6.10 -0.91
N LYS A 44 9.13 5.16 -1.71
CA LYS A 44 8.35 4.53 -2.79
C LYS A 44 7.13 3.81 -2.24
N LEU A 45 7.30 2.99 -1.20
CA LEU A 45 6.22 2.25 -0.57
C LEU A 45 5.17 3.19 0.03
N HIS A 46 5.59 4.23 0.75
CA HIS A 46 4.68 5.24 1.29
C HIS A 46 3.83 5.91 0.20
N ARG A 47 4.46 6.37 -0.89
CA ARG A 47 3.76 7.02 -2.01
C ARG A 47 2.83 6.06 -2.74
N PHE A 48 3.26 4.81 -2.91
CA PHE A 48 2.45 3.77 -3.52
C PHE A 48 1.18 3.51 -2.69
N LEU A 49 1.32 3.27 -1.38
CA LEU A 49 0.16 3.06 -0.50
C LEU A 49 -0.76 4.28 -0.45
N ALA A 50 -0.23 5.50 -0.42
CA ALA A 50 -1.03 6.72 -0.47
C ALA A 50 -1.77 6.89 -1.81
N SER A 51 -1.20 6.40 -2.92
CA SER A 51 -1.88 6.36 -4.21
C SER A 51 -3.01 5.32 -4.22
N VAL A 52 -2.79 4.14 -3.65
CA VAL A 52 -3.82 3.10 -3.53
C VAL A 52 -4.96 3.58 -2.65
N GLU A 53 -4.65 4.17 -1.50
CA GLU A 53 -5.61 4.78 -0.57
C GLU A 53 -6.52 5.79 -1.29
N ARG A 54 -5.93 6.70 -2.09
CA ARG A 54 -6.68 7.70 -2.85
C ARG A 54 -7.64 7.06 -3.85
N ASP A 55 -7.18 6.06 -4.59
CA ASP A 55 -8.00 5.40 -5.59
C ASP A 55 -9.15 4.62 -4.96
N VAL A 56 -8.87 3.86 -3.89
CA VAL A 56 -9.89 3.12 -3.15
C VAL A 56 -10.92 4.07 -2.54
N ARG A 57 -10.50 5.19 -1.96
CA ARG A 57 -11.42 6.19 -1.40
C ARG A 57 -12.28 6.83 -2.49
N ALA A 58 -11.71 7.11 -3.66
CA ALA A 58 -12.44 7.72 -4.77
C ALA A 58 -13.43 6.75 -5.43
N ARG A 59 -13.17 5.44 -5.39
CA ARG A 59 -13.90 4.42 -6.19
C ARG A 59 -14.28 3.18 -5.39
N ALA A 60 -14.62 3.34 -4.11
CA ALA A 60 -14.96 2.22 -3.23
C ALA A 60 -16.08 1.31 -3.80
N GLY A 61 -17.06 1.89 -4.52
CA GLY A 61 -18.14 1.15 -5.18
C GLY A 61 -17.70 0.28 -6.36
N GLU A 62 -16.62 0.65 -7.06
CA GLU A 62 -16.10 -0.02 -8.27
C GLU A 62 -14.88 -0.90 -7.97
N LEU A 63 -14.50 -1.00 -6.69
CA LEU A 63 -13.39 -1.83 -6.24
C LEU A 63 -13.79 -3.32 -6.25
N SER A 64 -12.90 -4.18 -6.72
CA SER A 64 -12.96 -5.62 -6.48
C SER A 64 -11.64 -6.07 -5.86
N VAL A 65 -11.71 -7.03 -4.94
CA VAL A 65 -10.54 -7.55 -4.22
C VAL A 65 -10.55 -9.07 -4.35
N SER A 66 -9.41 -9.67 -4.67
CA SER A 66 -9.27 -11.12 -4.75
C SER A 66 -7.89 -11.57 -4.28
N ILE A 67 -7.78 -12.81 -3.81
CA ILE A 67 -6.49 -13.46 -3.58
C ILE A 67 -5.94 -13.93 -4.93
N VAL A 68 -4.62 -13.83 -5.10
CA VAL A 68 -3.93 -14.26 -6.32
C VAL A 68 -3.22 -15.58 -6.05
N ASP A 69 -3.56 -16.59 -6.85
CA ASP A 69 -2.97 -17.93 -6.79
C ASP A 69 -1.95 -18.19 -7.93
N ASP A 70 -1.69 -17.20 -8.77
CA ASP A 70 -0.70 -17.30 -9.86
C ASP A 70 0.73 -17.37 -9.30
N ALA A 71 1.59 -18.20 -9.91
CA ALA A 71 2.94 -18.50 -9.44
C ALA A 71 3.84 -17.26 -9.27
N GLY A 72 3.58 -16.18 -10.01
CA GLY A 72 4.31 -14.92 -9.88
C GLY A 72 3.91 -14.04 -8.69
N HIS A 73 2.71 -14.25 -8.13
CA HIS A 73 2.08 -13.38 -7.14
C HIS A 73 1.34 -14.16 -6.03
N ALA A 74 1.62 -15.46 -5.90
CA ALA A 74 0.93 -16.35 -4.97
C ALA A 74 0.94 -15.79 -3.54
N GLY A 75 -0.25 -15.69 -2.94
CA GLY A 75 -0.43 -15.13 -1.59
C GLY A 75 -0.43 -13.60 -1.54
N GLN A 76 -0.52 -12.92 -2.68
CA GLN A 76 -0.81 -11.49 -2.75
C GLN A 76 -2.31 -11.23 -2.97
N TYR A 77 -2.74 -10.04 -2.60
CA TYR A 77 -4.08 -9.52 -2.82
C TYR A 77 -4.07 -8.66 -4.08
N ALA A 78 -4.94 -8.98 -5.05
CA ALA A 78 -5.21 -8.15 -6.21
C ALA A 78 -6.36 -7.20 -5.89
N LEU A 79 -6.08 -5.91 -5.90
CA LEU A 79 -7.07 -4.84 -5.83
C LEU A 79 -7.28 -4.35 -7.26
N ARG A 80 -8.48 -4.56 -7.80
CA ARG A 80 -8.87 -4.13 -9.14
C ARG A 80 -9.87 -3.00 -9.03
N LEU A 81 -9.51 -1.88 -9.65
CA LEU A 81 -10.31 -0.66 -9.73
C LEU A 81 -10.64 -0.43 -11.20
N ASP A 82 -11.92 -0.42 -11.55
CA ASP A 82 -12.37 -0.04 -12.89
C ASP A 82 -12.55 1.48 -12.97
N PHE A 83 -12.23 2.07 -14.12
CA PHE A 83 -12.36 3.51 -14.40
C PHE A 83 -13.24 3.69 -15.64
N PRO A 84 -14.58 3.60 -15.50
CA PRO A 84 -15.49 3.60 -16.66
C PRO A 84 -15.34 4.84 -17.54
N THR A 85 -15.18 6.01 -16.91
CA THR A 85 -15.01 7.30 -17.60
C THR A 85 -13.73 7.41 -18.42
N LEU A 86 -12.71 6.62 -18.10
CA LEU A 86 -11.44 6.57 -18.83
C LEU A 86 -11.30 5.29 -19.64
N HIS A 87 -12.34 4.43 -19.67
CA HIS A 87 -12.30 3.08 -20.21
C HIS A 87 -11.05 2.28 -19.76
N GLY A 88 -10.64 2.49 -18.51
CA GLY A 88 -9.40 1.96 -17.96
C GLY A 88 -9.64 1.01 -16.79
N ARG A 89 -8.61 0.22 -16.46
CA ARG A 89 -8.57 -0.62 -15.27
C ARG A 89 -7.20 -0.48 -14.63
N ARG A 90 -7.17 -0.32 -13.31
CA ARG A 90 -5.94 -0.43 -12.51
C ARG A 90 -6.02 -1.68 -11.67
N THR A 91 -5.03 -2.56 -11.81
CA THR A 91 -4.83 -3.68 -10.91
C THR A 91 -3.60 -3.40 -10.07
N VAL A 92 -3.72 -3.56 -8.76
CA VAL A 92 -2.63 -3.39 -7.80
C VAL A 92 -2.48 -4.66 -7.01
N PHE A 93 -1.24 -5.14 -6.90
CA PHE A 93 -0.92 -6.29 -6.08
C PHE A 93 -0.33 -5.82 -4.76
N LEU A 94 -0.88 -6.29 -3.65
CA LEU A 94 -0.41 -6.02 -2.30
C LEU A 94 -0.05 -7.32 -1.60
N THR A 95 1.11 -7.35 -0.97
CA THR A 95 1.40 -8.40 0.02
C THR A 95 0.51 -8.22 1.25
N GLN A 96 0.34 -9.28 2.04
CA GLN A 96 -0.40 -9.21 3.31
C GLN A 96 0.12 -8.10 4.25
N ALA A 97 1.44 -7.91 4.29
CA ALA A 97 2.03 -6.85 5.11
C ALA A 97 1.70 -5.44 4.57
N GLU A 98 1.68 -5.26 3.25
CA GLU A 98 1.29 -3.98 2.64
C GLU A 98 -0.20 -3.69 2.82
N LEU A 99 -1.05 -4.72 2.75
CA LEU A 99 -2.47 -4.62 3.06
C LEU A 99 -2.70 -4.19 4.52
N LYS A 100 -2.03 -4.83 5.48
CA LYS A 100 -2.07 -4.43 6.89
C LYS A 100 -1.59 -2.99 7.06
N LEU A 101 -0.48 -2.63 6.41
CA LEU A 101 0.04 -1.27 6.44
C LEU A 101 -0.97 -0.26 5.88
N LEU A 102 -1.69 -0.58 4.81
CA LEU A 102 -2.74 0.28 4.26
C LEU A 102 -3.89 0.47 5.27
N GLY A 103 -4.35 -0.61 5.89
CA GLY A 103 -5.40 -0.58 6.91
C GLY A 103 -5.01 0.16 8.20
N GLU A 104 -3.74 0.12 8.62
CA GLU A 104 -3.24 0.91 9.75
C GLU A 104 -3.31 2.43 9.49
N GLN A 105 -3.13 2.85 8.23
CA GLN A 105 -3.15 4.26 7.83
C GLN A 105 -4.58 4.78 7.65
N ALA A 106 -5.43 3.95 7.04
CA ALA A 106 -6.82 4.25 6.74
C ALA A 106 -7.69 3.07 7.22
N PRO A 107 -8.09 3.05 8.50
CA PRO A 107 -8.87 1.96 9.08
C PRO A 107 -10.16 1.66 8.30
N GLU A 108 -10.79 2.70 7.75
CA GLU A 108 -11.99 2.57 6.92
C GLU A 108 -11.73 1.80 5.62
N ILE A 109 -10.54 1.95 5.03
CA ILE A 109 -10.12 1.20 3.86
C ILE A 109 -9.76 -0.23 4.25
N GLY A 110 -9.09 -0.42 5.38
CA GLY A 110 -8.82 -1.75 5.91
C GLY A 110 -10.10 -2.58 6.07
N ALA A 111 -11.12 -1.99 6.70
CA ALA A 111 -12.42 -2.62 6.87
C ALA A 111 -13.12 -2.92 5.53
N LEU A 112 -13.09 -1.97 4.57
CA LEU A 112 -13.65 -2.18 3.23
C LEU A 112 -12.96 -3.36 2.52
N LEU A 113 -11.63 -3.43 2.57
CA LEU A 113 -10.87 -4.48 1.90
C LEU A 113 -11.14 -5.85 2.53
N SER A 114 -11.26 -5.92 3.86
CA SER A 114 -11.67 -7.15 4.55
C SER A 114 -13.08 -7.60 4.14
N ALA A 115 -14.06 -6.69 4.16
CA ALA A 115 -15.42 -7.03 3.76
C ALA A 115 -15.48 -7.60 2.33
N ARG A 116 -14.75 -7.00 1.38
CA ARG A 116 -14.70 -7.49 -0.01
C ARG A 116 -13.96 -8.82 -0.19
N LEU A 117 -13.10 -9.20 0.75
CA LEU A 117 -12.45 -10.51 0.76
C LEU A 117 -13.37 -11.60 1.32
N ASP A 118 -14.26 -11.24 2.24
CA ASP A 118 -15.25 -12.15 2.82
C ASP A 118 -16.47 -12.36 1.90
N ASP A 119 -16.75 -11.39 1.00
CA ASP A 119 -17.84 -11.43 0.02
C ASP A 119 -17.55 -12.30 -1.23
N GLY A 120 -16.32 -12.82 -1.38
CA GLY A 120 -15.86 -13.59 -2.56
C GLY A 120 -15.57 -15.05 -2.26
#